data_AF-A0A2E6X8W0-F1
#
_entry.id   AF-A0A2E6X8W0-F1
#
_cell.length_a   1.000
_cell.length_b   1.000
_cell.length_c   1.000
_cell.angle_alpha   90.00
_cell.angle_beta   90.00
_cell.angle_gamma   90.00
#
_symmetry.space_group_name_H-M   'P 1'
#
loop_
_entity.id
_entity.type
_entity.pdbx_description
1 polymer ?
#
loop_
_entity_poly.entity_id
_entity_poly.type
_entity_poly.pdbx_seq_one_letter_code
_entity_poly.pdbx_strand_id
1 'polypeptide(L)'
;MTSITTTSSWSALQRHCEKLADVALADLYRLDQGRSENLCWTLEGLSVDFSRQRLTSETFKLLFKLARIANVEEKRKAMFAGEPINTTEGRPVLHMAPRDSSGLTSFDAAKLARIQRDAMSNFTAAIRSGQETGMTGHSFTDIVNIGIGGSHLGPMMVTRALRSAEDSLQIHYVANIDGNDLESVLRLVDPERTLFLVASKTFTTEETMINAASAREWLTSFMGEVAVQRHFAAISANNGAAHAFGIDPLRVFNFAEWVGGRFSLWSSIGLSSMIAIGVKPFEDLLAGAHAVDKHFVTAPMEKNLPIIMALTDIWNRSFLNMPARVILPYNERLQHLPVYLQQLEMESNGKSVTKEGNPVDGVVASLVFGMTGTNAQHSFYQYLHQGPSFAAAEFIGISEQGHSLIGHHDKLLANMIGQAEALALGSGTPETPYQICPGNRPSTVILLRRPDPFHLGMLLGLYEHKVMVEGAIWGINSFDQYGVELGKRLASATFEAFEKNITPANPSTARSIKQIMAWREKSDTGFKA
;
A
#
# COMPACT_ATOMS: atom_id res chain seq x y z
N MET A 1 23.39 18.20 -9.57
CA MET A 1 23.04 18.94 -8.33
C MET A 1 23.83 18.34 -7.18
N THR A 2 24.10 19.10 -6.13
CA THR A 2 24.76 18.60 -4.90
C THR A 2 23.85 17.61 -4.17
N SER A 3 24.42 16.53 -3.63
CA SER A 3 23.70 15.51 -2.85
C SER A 3 23.03 16.16 -1.63
N ILE A 4 21.78 15.78 -1.32
CA ILE A 4 20.99 16.42 -0.25
C ILE A 4 21.68 16.35 1.11
N THR A 5 22.44 15.26 1.34
CA THR A 5 23.18 15.00 2.57
C THR A 5 24.40 15.90 2.75
N THR A 6 24.89 16.51 1.67
CA THR A 6 26.01 17.47 1.69
C THR A 6 25.56 18.92 1.90
N THR A 7 24.25 19.17 1.99
CA THR A 7 23.73 20.52 2.13
C THR A 7 23.92 21.06 3.55
N SER A 8 24.05 22.37 3.68
CA SER A 8 24.16 23.02 5.01
C SER A 8 22.92 22.80 5.89
N SER A 9 21.75 22.57 5.28
CA SER A 9 20.51 22.24 6.00
C SER A 9 20.56 20.83 6.58
N TRP A 10 21.12 19.86 5.86
CA TRP A 10 21.32 18.51 6.38
C TRP A 10 22.31 18.51 7.57
N SER A 11 23.45 19.18 7.43
CA SER A 11 24.41 19.30 8.54
C SER A 11 23.82 20.05 9.74
N ALA A 12 22.91 21.01 9.52
CA ALA A 12 22.21 21.68 10.60
C ALA A 12 21.26 20.74 11.34
N LEU A 13 20.54 19.86 10.63
CA LEU A 13 19.69 18.82 11.23
C LEU A 13 20.52 17.79 12.01
N GLN A 14 21.69 17.39 11.50
CA GLN A 14 22.60 16.49 12.24
C GLN A 14 23.04 17.11 13.57
N ARG A 15 23.54 18.36 13.56
CA ARG A 15 23.90 19.09 14.78
C ARG A 15 22.72 19.29 15.72
N HIS A 16 21.52 19.49 15.17
CA HIS A 16 20.31 19.62 15.97
C HIS A 16 19.91 18.28 16.63
N CYS A 17 20.06 17.17 15.91
CA CYS A 17 19.87 15.83 16.45
C CYS A 17 20.84 15.52 17.59
N GLU A 18 22.12 15.87 17.44
CA GLU A 18 23.13 15.74 18.49
C GLU A 18 22.74 16.52 19.76
N LYS A 19 22.22 17.75 19.60
CA LYS A 19 21.73 18.56 20.74
C LYS A 19 20.50 17.97 21.41
N LEU A 20 19.66 17.26 20.65
CA LEU A 20 18.47 16.59 21.18
C LEU A 20 18.77 15.20 21.76
N ALA A 21 19.99 14.68 21.63
CA ALA A 21 20.33 13.31 22.02
C ALA A 21 19.88 13.00 23.46
N ASP A 22 20.20 13.89 24.41
CA ASP A 22 19.90 13.75 25.83
C ASP A 22 18.54 14.35 26.25
N VAL A 23 17.76 14.88 25.31
CA VAL A 23 16.42 15.41 25.59
C VAL A 23 15.39 14.29 25.43
N ALA A 24 14.74 13.93 26.52
CA ALA A 24 13.68 12.93 26.49
C ALA A 24 12.37 13.55 26.01
N LEU A 25 11.52 12.74 25.39
CA LEU A 25 10.19 13.15 24.95
C LEU A 25 9.33 13.72 26.09
N ALA A 26 9.46 13.17 27.30
CA ALA A 26 8.82 13.70 28.50
C ALA A 26 9.25 15.15 28.81
N ASP A 27 10.50 15.52 28.53
CA ASP A 27 11.01 16.88 28.71
C ASP A 27 10.39 17.84 27.69
N LEU A 28 10.15 17.38 26.47
CA LEU A 28 9.53 18.19 25.42
C LEU A 28 8.12 18.64 25.79
N TYR A 29 7.33 17.80 26.49
CA TYR A 29 6.03 18.20 27.03
C TYR A 29 6.16 19.24 28.15
N ARG A 30 7.21 19.18 28.98
CA ARG A 30 7.44 20.16 30.05
C ARG A 30 7.89 21.51 29.50
N LEU A 31 8.69 21.51 28.44
CA LEU A 31 9.27 22.71 27.83
C LEU A 31 8.28 23.45 26.92
N ASP A 32 7.29 22.77 26.36
CA ASP A 32 6.26 23.34 25.50
C ASP A 32 4.86 22.90 25.98
N GLN A 33 4.24 23.75 26.80
CA GLN A 33 2.91 23.47 27.37
C GLN A 33 1.79 23.40 26.32
N GLY A 34 1.99 23.98 25.13
CA GLY A 34 1.03 23.92 24.02
C GLY A 34 1.36 22.83 23.00
N ARG A 35 2.33 21.95 23.28
CA ARG A 35 2.83 20.95 22.35
C ARG A 35 1.74 20.07 21.76
N SER A 36 0.82 19.60 22.60
CA SER A 36 -0.24 18.68 22.22
C SER A 36 -1.16 19.29 21.16
N GLU A 37 -1.49 20.58 21.31
CA GLU A 37 -2.32 21.32 20.36
C GLU A 37 -1.50 21.75 19.14
N ASN A 38 -0.28 22.25 19.34
CA ASN A 38 0.55 22.82 18.29
C ASN A 38 1.09 21.78 17.30
N LEU A 39 1.20 20.51 17.73
CA LEU A 39 1.67 19.40 16.91
C LEU A 39 0.54 18.45 16.48
N CYS A 40 -0.69 18.94 16.48
CA CYS A 40 -1.86 18.23 15.96
C CYS A 40 -2.45 19.00 14.77
N TRP A 41 -2.64 18.30 13.66
CA TRP A 41 -3.26 18.85 12.46
C TRP A 41 -4.55 18.10 12.15
N THR A 42 -5.56 18.83 11.70
CA THR A 42 -6.86 18.27 11.33
C THR A 42 -7.21 18.62 9.89
N LEU A 43 -7.84 17.69 9.18
CA LEU A 43 -8.38 17.87 7.83
C LEU A 43 -9.65 17.04 7.72
N GLU A 44 -10.82 17.65 7.51
CA GLU A 44 -12.09 16.97 7.19
C GLU A 44 -12.39 15.67 7.97
N GLY A 45 -12.22 15.68 9.30
CA GLY A 45 -12.49 14.50 10.15
C GLY A 45 -11.33 13.51 10.29
N LEU A 46 -10.18 13.79 9.69
CA LEU A 46 -8.89 13.18 9.99
C LEU A 46 -8.10 14.09 10.94
N SER A 47 -7.44 13.52 11.96
CA SER A 47 -6.41 14.20 12.75
C SER A 47 -5.11 13.43 12.76
N VAL A 48 -3.99 14.14 12.75
CA VAL A 48 -2.63 13.58 12.87
C VAL A 48 -1.90 14.31 13.99
N ASP A 49 -1.60 13.58 15.07
CA ASP A 49 -0.94 14.07 16.27
C ASP A 49 0.52 13.58 16.31
N PHE A 50 1.43 14.53 16.17
CA PHE A 50 2.88 14.33 16.22
C PHE A 50 3.49 14.74 17.57
N SER A 51 2.68 15.05 18.59
CA SER A 51 3.18 15.49 19.91
C SER A 51 4.10 14.45 20.57
N ARG A 52 3.90 13.17 20.23
CA ARG A 52 4.71 12.03 20.71
C ARG A 52 5.93 11.73 19.83
N GLN A 53 6.27 12.60 18.89
CA GLN A 53 7.52 12.53 18.13
C GLN A 53 8.63 13.29 18.85
N ARG A 54 9.91 12.93 18.62
CA ARG A 54 11.07 13.69 19.14
C ARG A 54 11.36 14.93 18.29
N LEU A 55 10.37 15.80 18.17
CA LEU A 55 10.38 17.01 17.32
C LEU A 55 10.22 18.27 18.17
N THR A 56 10.84 19.36 17.74
CA THR A 56 10.69 20.72 18.30
C THR A 56 10.35 21.71 17.18
N SER A 57 9.94 22.92 17.52
CA SER A 57 9.72 24.00 16.54
C SER A 57 10.96 24.29 15.69
N GLU A 58 12.16 24.23 16.28
CA GLU A 58 13.42 24.34 15.53
C GLU A 58 13.65 23.14 14.60
N THR A 59 13.27 21.93 15.03
CA THR A 59 13.36 20.73 14.18
C THR A 59 12.53 20.91 12.91
N PHE A 60 11.27 21.31 13.05
CA PHE A 60 10.39 21.57 11.91
C PHE A 60 10.92 22.68 11.01
N LYS A 61 11.38 23.80 11.56
CA LYS A 61 11.98 24.89 10.79
C LYS A 61 13.15 24.41 9.92
N LEU A 62 14.03 23.57 10.47
CA LEU A 62 15.15 22.98 9.73
C LEU A 62 14.68 21.97 8.68
N LEU A 63 13.68 21.15 8.98
CA LEU A 63 13.08 20.19 8.04
C LEU A 63 12.38 20.91 6.87
N PHE A 64 11.63 21.98 7.11
CA PHE A 64 11.04 22.78 6.04
C PHE A 64 12.10 23.49 5.19
N LYS A 65 13.22 23.91 5.79
CA LYS A 65 14.37 24.42 5.01
C LYS A 65 14.95 23.34 4.10
N LEU A 66 15.07 22.10 4.59
CA LEU A 66 15.51 20.96 3.78
C LEU A 66 14.55 20.69 2.62
N ALA A 67 13.24 20.65 2.87
CA ALA A 67 12.21 20.45 1.83
C ALA A 67 12.26 21.52 0.73
N ARG A 68 12.50 22.79 1.09
CA ARG A 68 12.70 23.87 0.12
C ARG A 68 13.93 23.66 -0.74
N ILE A 69 15.06 23.28 -0.14
CA ILE A 69 16.30 22.98 -0.88
C ILE A 69 16.11 21.78 -1.81
N ALA A 70 15.33 20.78 -1.39
CA ALA A 70 14.98 19.63 -2.20
C ALA A 70 13.95 19.94 -3.32
N ASN A 71 13.46 21.17 -3.42
CA ASN A 71 12.46 21.63 -4.40
C ASN A 71 11.17 20.81 -4.37
N VAL A 72 10.68 20.45 -3.17
CA VAL A 72 9.45 19.64 -3.01
C VAL A 72 8.25 20.30 -3.70
N GLU A 73 8.09 21.62 -3.61
CA GLU A 73 6.94 22.32 -4.20
C GLU A 73 6.94 22.29 -5.72
N GLU A 74 8.10 22.46 -6.35
CA GLU A 74 8.24 22.39 -7.81
C GLU A 74 8.05 20.97 -8.32
N LYS A 75 8.59 19.97 -7.62
CA LYS A 75 8.34 18.55 -7.94
C LYS A 75 6.86 18.19 -7.81
N ARG A 76 6.16 18.73 -6.81
CA ARG A 76 4.70 18.59 -6.65
C ARG A 76 3.97 19.20 -7.83
N LYS A 77 4.31 20.43 -8.24
CA LYS A 77 3.71 21.08 -9.41
C LYS A 77 3.92 20.25 -10.68
N ALA A 78 5.15 19.78 -10.92
CA ALA A 78 5.50 18.94 -12.06
C ALA A 78 4.67 17.64 -12.10
N MET A 79 4.47 16.99 -10.95
CA MET A 79 3.64 15.78 -10.84
C MET A 79 2.20 16.04 -11.29
N PHE A 80 1.55 17.08 -10.75
CA PHE A 80 0.16 17.40 -11.07
C PHE A 80 -0.01 17.95 -12.50
N ALA A 81 1.01 18.62 -13.04
CA ALA A 81 1.06 19.03 -14.44
C ALA A 81 1.20 17.85 -15.42
N GLY A 82 1.52 16.65 -14.94
CA GLY A 82 1.73 15.48 -15.78
C GLY A 82 3.07 15.46 -16.49
N GLU A 83 4.07 16.16 -15.95
CA GLU A 83 5.44 16.07 -16.45
C GLU A 83 5.99 14.64 -16.23
N PRO A 84 6.94 14.18 -17.07
CA PRO A 84 7.50 12.83 -16.98
C PRO A 84 8.48 12.68 -15.81
N ILE A 85 7.99 12.82 -14.58
CA ILE A 85 8.80 12.80 -13.35
C ILE A 85 9.35 11.42 -12.97
N ASN A 86 8.79 10.35 -13.56
CA ASN A 86 9.41 9.03 -13.57
C ASN A 86 10.47 9.03 -14.67
N THR A 87 11.64 9.57 -14.33
CA THR A 87 12.68 9.94 -15.30
C THR A 87 13.38 8.74 -15.92
N THR A 88 13.43 7.60 -15.24
CA THR A 88 14.08 6.38 -15.75
C THR A 88 13.23 5.67 -16.79
N GLU A 89 11.90 5.78 -16.71
CA GLU A 89 10.97 5.23 -17.68
C GLU A 89 10.40 6.28 -18.66
N GLY A 90 10.69 7.58 -18.45
CA GLY A 90 10.17 8.67 -19.27
C GLY A 90 8.66 8.87 -19.17
N ARG A 91 8.06 8.60 -18.00
CA ARG A 91 6.60 8.55 -17.81
C ARG A 91 6.06 9.61 -16.86
N PRO A 92 4.84 10.15 -17.11
CA PRO A 92 4.09 10.88 -16.11
C PRO A 92 3.68 10.01 -14.93
N VAL A 93 3.34 10.65 -13.81
CA VAL A 93 2.82 10.00 -12.60
C VAL A 93 1.54 10.70 -12.20
N LEU A 94 0.39 10.10 -12.53
CA LEU A 94 -0.91 10.79 -12.50
C LEU A 94 -2.01 10.00 -11.76
N HIS A 95 -1.66 9.21 -10.75
CA HIS A 95 -2.62 8.38 -9.99
C HIS A 95 -3.75 9.16 -9.29
N MET A 96 -3.67 10.49 -9.23
CA MET A 96 -4.73 11.39 -8.77
C MET A 96 -5.82 11.62 -9.84
N ALA A 97 -5.51 11.46 -11.13
CA ALA A 97 -6.45 11.76 -12.20
C ALA A 97 -7.75 10.91 -12.16
N PRO A 98 -7.74 9.61 -11.77
CA PRO A 98 -8.96 8.84 -11.58
C PRO A 98 -9.88 9.33 -10.46
N ARG A 99 -9.34 10.10 -9.51
CA ARG A 99 -10.09 10.71 -8.40
C ARG A 99 -10.25 12.23 -8.54
N ASP A 100 -9.74 12.83 -9.61
CA ASP A 100 -9.85 14.27 -9.83
C ASP A 100 -11.25 14.66 -10.33
N SER A 101 -11.92 15.49 -9.54
CA SER A 101 -13.23 16.06 -9.88
C SER A 101 -13.20 17.58 -10.09
N SER A 102 -12.05 18.23 -9.88
CA SER A 102 -11.94 19.69 -9.86
C SER A 102 -10.96 20.27 -10.88
N GLY A 103 -10.27 19.43 -11.65
CA GLY A 103 -9.29 19.88 -12.65
C GLY A 103 -7.92 20.19 -12.04
N LEU A 104 -7.52 19.46 -11.00
CA LEU A 104 -6.15 19.54 -10.45
C LEU A 104 -5.12 18.90 -11.38
N THR A 105 -5.54 17.94 -12.18
CA THR A 105 -4.71 17.17 -13.11
C THR A 105 -5.04 17.52 -14.56
N SER A 106 -4.23 17.03 -15.50
CA SER A 106 -4.48 17.20 -16.94
C SER A 106 -5.90 16.74 -17.32
N PHE A 107 -6.60 17.59 -18.10
CA PHE A 107 -7.95 17.33 -18.58
C PHE A 107 -8.07 15.98 -19.31
N ASP A 108 -7.10 15.64 -20.15
CA ASP A 108 -7.12 14.38 -20.91
C ASP A 108 -6.98 13.17 -20.00
N ALA A 109 -6.12 13.25 -18.97
CA ALA A 109 -5.95 12.18 -18.00
C ALA A 109 -7.22 11.97 -17.16
N ALA A 110 -7.83 13.06 -16.67
CA ALA A 110 -9.08 13.00 -15.92
C ALA A 110 -10.25 12.50 -16.77
N LYS A 111 -10.32 12.90 -18.05
CA LYS A 111 -11.33 12.43 -19.01
C LYS A 111 -11.20 10.94 -19.28
N LEU A 112 -10.00 10.45 -19.56
CA LEU A 112 -9.75 9.02 -19.79
C LEU A 112 -10.17 8.19 -18.56
N ALA A 113 -9.80 8.65 -17.36
CA ALA A 113 -10.13 7.94 -16.14
C ALA A 113 -11.64 7.96 -15.84
N ARG A 114 -12.35 9.05 -16.16
CA ARG A 114 -13.82 9.13 -16.07
C ARG A 114 -14.51 8.11 -16.96
N ILE A 115 -14.09 7.99 -18.23
CA ILE A 115 -14.66 7.02 -19.18
C ILE A 115 -14.56 5.59 -18.61
N GLN A 116 -13.39 5.24 -18.07
CA GLN A 116 -13.19 3.91 -17.49
C GLN A 116 -13.99 3.71 -16.21
N ARG A 117 -14.07 4.73 -15.35
CA ARG A 117 -14.90 4.69 -14.13
C ARG A 117 -16.39 4.54 -14.45
N ASP A 118 -16.90 5.20 -15.50
CA ASP A 118 -18.29 5.07 -15.93
C ASP A 118 -18.56 3.64 -16.43
N ALA A 119 -17.63 3.05 -17.20
CA ALA A 119 -17.70 1.64 -17.61
C ALA A 119 -17.71 0.69 -16.41
N MET A 120 -16.81 0.88 -15.44
CA MET A 120 -16.78 0.10 -14.19
C MET A 120 -18.08 0.23 -13.41
N SER A 121 -18.65 1.43 -13.36
CA SER A 121 -19.88 1.71 -12.60
C SER A 121 -21.07 1.00 -13.21
N ASN A 122 -21.21 1.05 -14.55
CA ASN A 122 -22.25 0.33 -15.27
C ASN A 122 -22.13 -1.18 -15.09
N PHE A 123 -20.92 -1.72 -15.23
CA PHE A 123 -20.67 -3.15 -15.05
C PHE A 123 -20.95 -3.59 -13.60
N THR A 124 -20.50 -2.81 -12.62
CA THR A 124 -20.79 -3.06 -11.20
C THR A 124 -22.29 -3.07 -10.92
N ALA A 125 -23.03 -2.09 -11.43
CA ALA A 125 -24.48 -2.02 -11.26
C ALA A 125 -25.18 -3.24 -11.89
N ALA A 126 -24.74 -3.66 -13.08
CA ALA A 126 -25.30 -4.83 -13.75
C ALA A 126 -25.02 -6.14 -13.00
N ILE A 127 -23.81 -6.33 -12.46
CA ILE A 127 -23.45 -7.49 -11.62
C ILE A 127 -24.29 -7.51 -10.34
N ARG A 128 -24.32 -6.39 -9.60
CA ARG A 128 -25.00 -6.33 -8.29
C ARG A 128 -26.52 -6.40 -8.39
N SER A 129 -27.11 -6.01 -9.53
CA SER A 129 -28.55 -6.16 -9.79
C SER A 129 -28.93 -7.53 -10.36
N GLY A 130 -27.94 -8.36 -10.71
CA GLY A 130 -28.16 -9.65 -11.36
C GLY A 130 -28.53 -9.56 -12.84
N GLN A 131 -28.46 -8.36 -13.45
CA GLN A 131 -28.66 -8.17 -14.90
C GLN A 131 -27.51 -8.78 -15.70
N GLU A 132 -26.28 -8.71 -15.18
CA GLU A 132 -25.14 -9.41 -15.74
C GLU A 132 -25.09 -10.82 -15.16
N THR A 133 -25.15 -11.83 -16.03
CA THR A 133 -25.23 -13.24 -15.64
C THR A 133 -24.10 -14.06 -16.23
N GLY A 134 -23.88 -15.24 -15.63
CA GLY A 134 -23.09 -16.29 -16.24
C GLY A 134 -23.73 -16.86 -17.51
N MET A 135 -23.03 -17.79 -18.16
CA MET A 135 -23.47 -18.42 -19.40
C MET A 135 -24.82 -19.14 -19.28
N THR A 136 -25.13 -19.69 -18.09
CA THR A 136 -26.38 -20.39 -17.82
C THR A 136 -27.53 -19.47 -17.40
N GLY A 137 -27.31 -18.15 -17.37
CA GLY A 137 -28.31 -17.16 -16.96
C GLY A 137 -28.42 -16.94 -15.45
N HIS A 138 -27.61 -17.63 -14.64
CA HIS A 138 -27.53 -17.36 -13.21
C HIS A 138 -26.74 -16.07 -12.92
N SER A 139 -27.23 -15.28 -11.96
CA SER A 139 -26.47 -14.14 -11.43
C SER A 139 -25.22 -14.63 -10.67
N PHE A 140 -24.15 -13.84 -10.73
CA PHE A 140 -22.91 -14.16 -10.03
C PHE A 140 -23.07 -14.06 -8.51
N THR A 141 -22.52 -15.05 -7.80
CA THR A 141 -22.37 -15.06 -6.34
C THR A 141 -20.93 -14.85 -5.92
N ASP A 142 -19.99 -15.12 -6.81
CA ASP A 142 -18.56 -15.11 -6.52
C ASP A 142 -17.79 -14.32 -7.57
N ILE A 143 -16.91 -13.43 -7.11
CA ILE A 143 -15.98 -12.69 -7.94
C ILE A 143 -14.57 -13.08 -7.52
N VAL A 144 -13.76 -13.56 -8.46
CA VAL A 144 -12.37 -13.98 -8.20
C VAL A 144 -11.43 -13.02 -8.91
N ASN A 145 -10.75 -12.16 -8.14
CA ASN A 145 -9.74 -11.25 -8.66
C ASN A 145 -8.37 -11.95 -8.71
N ILE A 146 -7.86 -12.20 -9.91
CA ILE A 146 -6.55 -12.80 -10.16
C ILE A 146 -5.57 -11.69 -10.52
N GLY A 147 -4.58 -11.46 -9.65
CA GLY A 147 -3.53 -10.47 -9.86
C GLY A 147 -2.56 -10.45 -8.69
N ILE A 148 -1.36 -9.91 -8.89
CA ILE A 148 -0.30 -9.87 -7.87
C ILE A 148 0.19 -8.44 -7.61
N GLY A 149 0.70 -8.19 -6.41
CA GLY A 149 1.26 -6.89 -6.01
C GLY A 149 0.22 -5.78 -6.09
N GLY A 150 0.46 -4.78 -6.94
CA GLY A 150 -0.39 -3.59 -7.05
C GLY A 150 -1.80 -3.89 -7.58
N SER A 151 -1.94 -4.96 -8.38
CA SER A 151 -3.23 -5.46 -8.89
C SER A 151 -4.06 -6.22 -7.84
N HIS A 152 -3.57 -6.32 -6.61
CA HIS A 152 -4.14 -7.17 -5.57
C HIS A 152 -4.21 -6.47 -4.21
N LEU A 153 -3.08 -5.98 -3.69
CA LEU A 153 -2.97 -5.50 -2.30
C LEU A 153 -3.91 -4.34 -2.01
N GLY A 154 -3.98 -3.35 -2.92
CA GLY A 154 -4.91 -2.22 -2.81
C GLY A 154 -6.37 -2.67 -2.84
N PRO A 155 -6.82 -3.34 -3.91
CA PRO A 155 -8.19 -3.80 -4.02
C PRO A 155 -8.64 -4.72 -2.88
N MET A 156 -7.79 -5.67 -2.47
CA MET A 156 -8.07 -6.58 -1.36
C MET A 156 -8.23 -5.80 -0.05
N MET A 157 -7.30 -4.88 0.26
CA MET A 157 -7.34 -4.11 1.48
C MET A 157 -8.62 -3.26 1.57
N VAL A 158 -8.99 -2.54 0.50
CA VAL A 158 -10.23 -1.74 0.45
C VAL A 158 -11.47 -2.59 0.62
N THR A 159 -11.55 -3.71 -0.11
CA THR A 159 -12.68 -4.64 -0.03
C THR A 159 -12.84 -5.18 1.40
N ARG A 160 -11.76 -5.64 2.01
CA ARG A 160 -11.79 -6.18 3.38
C ARG A 160 -12.09 -5.10 4.43
N ALA A 161 -11.67 -3.85 4.17
CA ALA A 161 -11.91 -2.73 5.06
C ALA A 161 -13.38 -2.26 5.07
N LEU A 162 -14.05 -2.30 3.92
CA LEU A 162 -15.32 -1.58 3.70
C LEU A 162 -16.51 -2.47 3.34
N ARG A 163 -16.31 -3.74 2.95
CA ARG A 163 -17.41 -4.63 2.55
C ARG A 163 -18.39 -4.84 3.72
N SER A 164 -19.69 -4.82 3.40
CA SER A 164 -20.75 -5.14 4.36
C SER A 164 -20.75 -6.62 4.70
N ALA A 165 -21.02 -6.96 5.97
CA ALA A 165 -21.20 -8.35 6.40
C ALA A 165 -22.45 -9.01 5.80
N GLU A 166 -23.44 -8.20 5.39
CA GLU A 166 -24.72 -8.64 4.84
C GLU A 166 -24.70 -8.82 3.31
N ASP A 167 -23.58 -8.49 2.64
CA ASP A 167 -23.50 -8.59 1.19
C ASP A 167 -23.46 -10.07 0.74
N SER A 168 -24.34 -10.43 -0.19
CA SER A 168 -24.43 -11.78 -0.75
C SER A 168 -23.30 -12.11 -1.70
N LEU A 169 -22.67 -11.09 -2.32
CA LEU A 169 -21.62 -11.29 -3.31
C LEU A 169 -20.26 -11.52 -2.62
N GLN A 170 -19.67 -12.69 -2.79
CA GLN A 170 -18.36 -13.04 -2.23
C GLN A 170 -17.23 -12.59 -3.16
N ILE A 171 -16.16 -12.07 -2.58
CA ILE A 171 -15.01 -11.56 -3.33
C ILE A 171 -13.76 -12.28 -2.85
N HIS A 172 -13.15 -13.02 -3.77
CA HIS A 172 -11.95 -13.80 -3.57
C HIS A 172 -10.77 -13.13 -4.27
N TYR A 173 -9.59 -13.25 -3.69
CA TYR A 173 -8.37 -12.65 -4.21
C TYR A 173 -7.30 -13.72 -4.33
N VAL A 174 -6.83 -13.96 -5.55
CA VAL A 174 -5.78 -14.93 -5.88
C VAL A 174 -4.59 -14.15 -6.42
N ALA A 175 -3.40 -14.38 -5.85
CA ALA A 175 -2.17 -13.69 -6.23
C ALA A 175 -1.01 -14.63 -6.45
N ASN A 176 -0.81 -15.59 -5.56
CA ASN A 176 0.39 -16.40 -5.53
C ASN A 176 0.38 -17.41 -6.69
N ILE A 177 1.56 -17.70 -7.24
CA ILE A 177 1.73 -18.78 -8.23
C ILE A 177 1.70 -20.17 -7.57
N ASP A 178 1.86 -20.24 -6.24
CA ASP A 178 1.56 -21.45 -5.48
C ASP A 178 0.08 -21.85 -5.71
N GLY A 179 -0.10 -23.00 -6.37
CA GLY A 179 -1.41 -23.50 -6.79
C GLY A 179 -2.40 -23.67 -5.64
N ASN A 180 -1.94 -23.78 -4.39
CA ASN A 180 -2.83 -23.81 -3.22
C ASN A 180 -3.70 -22.55 -3.11
N ASP A 181 -3.20 -21.39 -3.54
CA ASP A 181 -3.94 -20.13 -3.47
C ASP A 181 -5.20 -20.19 -4.35
N LEU A 182 -5.03 -20.50 -5.64
CA LEU A 182 -6.14 -20.67 -6.58
C LEU A 182 -7.02 -21.88 -6.23
N GLU A 183 -6.43 -23.05 -5.96
CA GLU A 183 -7.17 -24.28 -5.71
C GLU A 183 -8.08 -24.17 -4.48
N SER A 184 -7.63 -23.45 -3.43
CA SER A 184 -8.46 -23.20 -2.24
C SER A 184 -9.74 -22.43 -2.57
N VAL A 185 -9.68 -21.47 -3.50
CA VAL A 185 -10.84 -20.69 -3.97
C VAL A 185 -11.71 -21.53 -4.89
N LEU A 186 -11.12 -22.26 -5.85
CA LEU A 186 -11.87 -23.09 -6.80
C LEU A 186 -12.69 -24.21 -6.13
N ARG A 187 -12.32 -24.64 -4.92
CA ARG A 187 -13.12 -25.59 -4.11
C ARG A 187 -14.37 -24.97 -3.47
N LEU A 188 -14.44 -23.64 -3.38
CA LEU A 188 -15.53 -22.92 -2.70
C LEU A 188 -16.58 -22.38 -3.67
N VAL A 189 -16.19 -22.12 -4.91
CA VAL A 189 -17.01 -21.36 -5.87
C VAL A 189 -17.72 -22.26 -6.88
N ASP A 190 -18.90 -21.82 -7.34
CA ASP A 190 -19.70 -22.52 -8.35
C ASP A 190 -19.32 -22.02 -9.76
N PRO A 191 -18.90 -22.90 -10.70
CA PRO A 191 -18.54 -22.49 -12.05
C PRO A 191 -19.65 -21.70 -12.76
N GLU A 192 -20.93 -21.99 -12.52
CA GLU A 192 -22.04 -21.27 -13.17
C GLU A 192 -22.27 -19.87 -12.59
N ARG A 193 -21.73 -19.58 -11.41
CA ARG A 193 -21.99 -18.34 -10.64
C ARG A 193 -20.73 -17.54 -10.31
N THR A 194 -19.61 -17.86 -10.96
CA THR A 194 -18.31 -17.21 -10.71
C THR A 194 -17.89 -16.31 -11.87
N LEU A 195 -17.50 -15.07 -11.57
CA LEU A 195 -16.83 -14.16 -12.50
C LEU A 195 -15.35 -14.01 -12.12
N PHE A 196 -14.45 -14.30 -13.05
CA PHE A 196 -13.02 -14.08 -12.91
C PHE A 196 -12.60 -12.71 -13.47
N LEU A 197 -11.88 -11.94 -12.67
CA LEU A 197 -11.28 -10.67 -13.07
C LEU A 197 -9.76 -10.85 -13.19
N VAL A 198 -9.21 -10.77 -14.40
CA VAL A 198 -7.78 -10.92 -14.65
C VAL A 198 -7.11 -9.54 -14.66
N ALA A 199 -6.39 -9.22 -13.59
CA ALA A 199 -5.81 -7.91 -13.34
C ALA A 199 -4.29 -7.89 -13.57
N SER A 200 -3.87 -7.54 -14.79
CA SER A 200 -2.46 -7.39 -15.15
C SER A 200 -2.28 -6.26 -16.17
N LYS A 201 -1.41 -5.29 -15.84
CA LYS A 201 -1.10 -4.15 -16.71
C LYS A 201 -0.61 -4.61 -18.09
N THR A 202 0.34 -5.54 -18.11
CA THR A 202 0.95 -6.04 -19.35
C THR A 202 0.19 -7.23 -19.94
N PHE A 203 -0.64 -7.90 -19.12
CA PHE A 203 -1.28 -9.17 -19.43
C PHE A 203 -0.27 -10.29 -19.76
N THR A 204 0.93 -10.18 -19.17
CA THR A 204 2.04 -11.12 -19.37
C THR A 204 2.73 -11.52 -18.05
N THR A 205 2.25 -11.01 -16.91
CA THR A 205 2.78 -11.34 -15.58
C THR A 205 2.61 -12.84 -15.32
N GLU A 206 3.71 -13.57 -15.20
CA GLU A 206 3.74 -15.03 -15.17
C GLU A 206 2.78 -15.63 -14.14
N GLU A 207 2.85 -15.17 -12.88
CA GLU A 207 2.00 -15.66 -11.79
C GLU A 207 0.50 -15.42 -12.08
N THR A 208 0.16 -14.26 -12.63
CA THR A 208 -1.22 -13.91 -12.98
C THR A 208 -1.72 -14.73 -14.17
N MET A 209 -0.89 -14.94 -15.19
CA MET A 209 -1.29 -15.64 -16.40
C MET A 209 -1.41 -17.15 -16.20
N ILE A 210 -0.54 -17.75 -15.36
CA ILE A 210 -0.66 -19.16 -14.98
C ILE A 210 -1.95 -19.40 -14.19
N ASN A 211 -2.26 -18.52 -13.21
CA ASN A 211 -3.52 -18.61 -12.48
C ASN A 211 -4.74 -18.39 -13.38
N ALA A 212 -4.70 -17.40 -14.27
CA ALA A 212 -5.80 -17.14 -15.20
C ALA A 212 -6.02 -18.33 -16.17
N ALA A 213 -4.94 -18.92 -16.69
CA ALA A 213 -5.02 -20.10 -17.54
C ALA A 213 -5.61 -21.29 -16.79
N SER A 214 -5.18 -21.53 -15.55
CA SER A 214 -5.70 -22.61 -14.70
C SER A 214 -7.17 -22.41 -14.34
N ALA A 215 -7.59 -21.17 -14.02
CA ALA A 215 -8.98 -20.83 -13.78
C ALA A 215 -9.84 -21.01 -15.05
N ARG A 216 -9.29 -20.67 -16.22
CA ARG A 216 -9.96 -20.90 -17.51
C ARG A 216 -10.13 -22.38 -17.77
N GLU A 217 -9.07 -23.19 -17.63
CA GLU A 217 -9.14 -24.65 -17.81
C GLU A 217 -10.16 -25.28 -16.87
N TRP A 218 -10.13 -24.87 -15.59
CA TRP A 218 -11.13 -25.29 -14.62
C TRP A 218 -12.54 -24.97 -15.10
N LEU A 219 -12.82 -23.72 -15.49
CA LEU A 219 -14.15 -23.30 -15.94
C LEU A 219 -14.60 -24.05 -17.21
N THR A 220 -13.72 -24.16 -18.21
CA THR A 220 -14.06 -24.76 -19.50
C THR A 220 -14.20 -26.28 -19.40
N SER A 221 -13.59 -26.91 -18.40
CA SER A 221 -13.84 -28.33 -18.10
C SER A 221 -15.29 -28.63 -17.69
N PHE A 222 -16.01 -27.65 -17.11
CA PHE A 222 -17.43 -27.78 -16.74
C PHE A 222 -18.38 -27.27 -17.83
N MET A 223 -18.02 -26.17 -18.50
CA MET A 223 -18.96 -25.38 -19.31
C MET A 223 -18.51 -25.15 -20.77
N GLY A 224 -17.34 -25.65 -21.16
CA GLY A 224 -16.77 -25.45 -22.50
C GLY A 224 -16.21 -24.04 -22.74
N GLU A 225 -15.50 -23.88 -23.86
CA GLU A 225 -14.76 -22.64 -24.20
C GLU A 225 -15.64 -21.38 -24.33
N VAL A 226 -16.89 -21.53 -24.73
CA VAL A 226 -17.83 -20.39 -24.88
C VAL A 226 -18.08 -19.69 -23.54
N ALA A 227 -17.91 -20.38 -22.40
CA ALA A 227 -18.08 -19.80 -21.07
C ALA A 227 -17.10 -18.65 -20.79
N VAL A 228 -15.92 -18.64 -21.41
CA VAL A 228 -14.88 -17.61 -21.17
C VAL A 228 -15.42 -16.21 -21.43
N GLN A 229 -16.20 -16.02 -22.50
CA GLN A 229 -16.77 -14.71 -22.86
C GLN A 229 -17.74 -14.15 -21.80
N ARG A 230 -18.36 -15.04 -21.00
CA ARG A 230 -19.35 -14.68 -19.98
C ARG A 230 -18.82 -14.70 -18.56
N HIS A 231 -17.71 -15.38 -18.29
CA HIS A 231 -17.18 -15.58 -16.94
C HIS A 231 -15.81 -14.97 -16.72
N PHE A 232 -15.25 -14.27 -17.72
CA PHE A 232 -14.01 -13.51 -17.56
C PHE A 232 -14.19 -12.03 -17.92
N ALA A 233 -13.46 -11.18 -17.22
CA ALA A 233 -13.21 -9.79 -17.57
C ALA A 233 -11.72 -9.48 -17.34
N ALA A 234 -11.17 -8.54 -18.11
CA ALA A 234 -9.77 -8.14 -18.03
C ALA A 234 -9.65 -6.72 -17.49
N ILE A 235 -8.63 -6.49 -16.66
CA ILE A 235 -8.21 -5.17 -16.23
C ILE A 235 -6.76 -4.99 -16.71
N SER A 236 -6.59 -4.33 -17.86
CA SER A 236 -5.30 -4.31 -18.55
C SER A 236 -5.16 -3.13 -19.50
N ALA A 237 -3.92 -2.72 -19.80
CA ALA A 237 -3.62 -1.84 -20.92
C ALA A 237 -3.40 -2.61 -22.24
N ASN A 238 -3.31 -3.94 -22.20
CA ASN A 238 -3.02 -4.79 -23.35
C ASN A 238 -4.29 -5.48 -23.90
N ASN A 239 -5.10 -4.72 -24.63
CA ASN A 239 -6.35 -5.20 -25.21
C ASN A 239 -6.16 -6.40 -26.14
N GLY A 240 -5.07 -6.44 -26.91
CA GLY A 240 -4.78 -7.53 -27.83
C GLY A 240 -4.58 -8.87 -27.11
N ALA A 241 -3.81 -8.87 -26.02
CA ALA A 241 -3.57 -10.07 -25.23
C ALA A 241 -4.84 -10.53 -24.49
N ALA A 242 -5.63 -9.60 -23.93
CA ALA A 242 -6.92 -9.94 -23.31
C ALA A 242 -7.90 -10.54 -24.32
N HIS A 243 -7.97 -10.00 -25.53
CA HIS A 243 -8.79 -10.55 -26.60
C HIS A 243 -8.31 -11.93 -27.05
N ALA A 244 -6.99 -12.13 -27.21
CA ALA A 244 -6.40 -13.43 -27.54
C ALA A 244 -6.65 -14.50 -26.46
N PHE A 245 -6.81 -14.09 -25.19
CA PHE A 245 -7.25 -14.97 -24.11
C PHE A 245 -8.72 -15.43 -24.25
N GLY A 246 -9.52 -14.73 -25.05
CA GLY A 246 -10.94 -15.02 -25.29
C GLY A 246 -11.91 -14.11 -24.53
N ILE A 247 -11.42 -13.02 -23.92
CA ILE A 247 -12.24 -12.06 -23.17
C ILE A 247 -12.96 -11.13 -24.15
N ASP A 248 -14.26 -10.91 -23.91
CA ASP A 248 -15.07 -9.97 -24.67
C ASP A 248 -14.46 -8.55 -24.56
N PRO A 249 -14.19 -7.85 -25.69
CA PRO A 249 -13.69 -6.48 -25.68
C PRO A 249 -14.49 -5.51 -24.81
N LEU A 250 -15.81 -5.72 -24.65
CA LEU A 250 -16.66 -4.90 -23.77
C LEU A 250 -16.40 -5.13 -22.28
N ARG A 251 -15.71 -6.21 -21.94
CA ARG A 251 -15.30 -6.59 -20.57
C ARG A 251 -13.80 -6.37 -20.34
N VAL A 252 -13.17 -5.53 -21.15
CA VAL A 252 -11.78 -5.09 -20.97
C VAL A 252 -11.75 -3.66 -20.42
N PHE A 253 -11.42 -3.54 -19.14
CA PHE A 253 -11.30 -2.28 -18.43
C PHE A 253 -9.86 -1.78 -18.51
N ASN A 254 -9.68 -0.70 -19.27
CA ASN A 254 -8.37 -0.13 -19.55
C ASN A 254 -7.92 0.81 -18.44
N PHE A 255 -6.62 1.01 -18.32
CA PHE A 255 -6.05 2.07 -17.50
C PHE A 255 -4.73 2.56 -18.11
N ALA A 256 -4.37 3.81 -17.81
CA ALA A 256 -3.27 4.47 -18.48
C ALA A 256 -1.89 4.02 -17.97
N GLU A 257 -0.87 4.15 -18.81
CA GLU A 257 0.50 3.77 -18.44
C GLU A 257 1.08 4.57 -17.27
N TRP A 258 0.64 5.82 -17.06
CA TRP A 258 1.07 6.67 -15.95
C TRP A 258 0.51 6.24 -14.58
N VAL A 259 -0.35 5.22 -14.55
CA VAL A 259 -0.77 4.54 -13.32
C VAL A 259 0.30 3.50 -12.96
N GLY A 260 1.07 3.79 -11.91
CA GLY A 260 1.99 2.84 -11.29
C GLY A 260 1.22 1.76 -10.52
N GLY A 261 1.73 0.52 -10.50
CA GLY A 261 1.01 -0.63 -9.91
C GLY A 261 0.61 -0.40 -8.44
N ARG A 262 1.55 0.02 -7.59
CA ARG A 262 1.29 0.33 -6.17
C ARG A 262 0.44 1.58 -5.91
N PHE A 263 0.10 2.33 -6.95
CA PHE A 263 -0.80 3.50 -6.93
C PHE A 263 -2.08 3.27 -7.75
N SER A 264 -2.38 2.01 -8.11
CA SER A 264 -3.38 1.71 -9.15
C SER A 264 -4.80 1.49 -8.66
N LEU A 265 -5.02 1.35 -7.35
CA LEU A 265 -6.33 1.13 -6.72
C LEU A 265 -7.44 2.06 -7.29
N TRP A 266 -7.10 3.31 -7.58
CA TRP A 266 -8.04 4.35 -8.02
C TRP A 266 -8.51 4.19 -9.46
N SER A 267 -7.80 3.38 -10.25
CA SER A 267 -8.08 3.10 -11.66
C SER A 267 -8.99 1.88 -11.82
N SER A 268 -9.09 1.34 -13.04
CA SER A 268 -9.77 0.08 -13.33
C SER A 268 -9.33 -1.11 -12.47
N ILE A 269 -8.11 -1.08 -11.90
CA ILE A 269 -7.66 -2.08 -10.91
C ILE A 269 -8.58 -2.14 -9.68
N GLY A 270 -9.22 -1.04 -9.31
CA GLY A 270 -10.22 -0.98 -8.24
C GLY A 270 -11.58 -1.60 -8.60
N LEU A 271 -11.77 -2.21 -9.77
CA LEU A 271 -13.05 -2.77 -10.20
C LEU A 271 -13.58 -3.82 -9.21
N SER A 272 -12.72 -4.73 -8.73
CA SER A 272 -13.14 -5.74 -7.74
C SER A 272 -13.63 -5.08 -6.45
N SER A 273 -12.99 -4.00 -6.02
CA SER A 273 -13.44 -3.21 -4.87
C SER A 273 -14.76 -2.51 -5.13
N MET A 274 -14.92 -1.85 -6.29
CA MET A 274 -16.18 -1.20 -6.67
C MET A 274 -17.33 -2.20 -6.71
N ILE A 275 -17.11 -3.39 -7.25
CA ILE A 275 -18.08 -4.49 -7.22
C ILE A 275 -18.40 -4.89 -5.78
N ALA A 276 -17.39 -5.00 -4.92
CA ALA A 276 -17.55 -5.43 -3.53
C ALA A 276 -18.34 -4.46 -2.65
N ILE A 277 -18.07 -3.16 -2.78
CA ILE A 277 -18.61 -2.14 -1.87
C ILE A 277 -19.73 -1.30 -2.52
N GLY A 278 -19.91 -1.42 -3.84
CA GLY A 278 -20.86 -0.64 -4.62
C GLY A 278 -20.27 0.64 -5.20
N VAL A 279 -20.95 1.18 -6.21
CA VAL A 279 -20.54 2.38 -6.96
C VAL A 279 -20.38 3.58 -6.03
N LYS A 280 -21.43 3.92 -5.27
CA LYS A 280 -21.43 5.12 -4.43
C LYS A 280 -20.36 5.08 -3.34
N PRO A 281 -20.19 4.00 -2.56
CA PRO A 281 -19.08 3.90 -1.62
C PRO A 281 -17.69 4.00 -2.27
N PHE A 282 -17.50 3.47 -3.48
CA PHE A 282 -16.25 3.64 -4.21
C PHE A 282 -16.03 5.09 -4.67
N GLU A 283 -17.07 5.80 -5.10
CA GLU A 283 -16.98 7.23 -5.40
C GLU A 283 -16.63 8.07 -4.16
N ASP A 284 -17.18 7.72 -2.99
CA ASP A 284 -16.86 8.38 -1.72
C ASP A 284 -15.40 8.13 -1.32
N LEU A 285 -14.87 6.92 -1.58
CA LEU A 285 -13.45 6.60 -1.43
C LEU A 285 -12.56 7.50 -2.31
N LEU A 286 -12.92 7.67 -3.60
CA LEU A 286 -12.21 8.58 -4.50
C LEU A 286 -12.29 10.03 -4.00
N ALA A 287 -13.46 10.47 -3.53
CA ALA A 287 -13.68 11.82 -3.04
C ALA A 287 -12.80 12.14 -1.81
N GLY A 288 -12.64 11.18 -0.89
CA GLY A 288 -11.76 11.33 0.27
C GLY A 288 -10.29 11.49 -0.12
N ALA A 289 -9.81 10.64 -1.03
CA ALA A 289 -8.44 10.76 -1.54
C ALA A 289 -8.23 12.08 -2.31
N HIS A 290 -9.25 12.53 -3.05
CA HIS A 290 -9.23 13.82 -3.74
C HIS A 290 -9.22 15.04 -2.80
N ALA A 291 -9.88 14.96 -1.64
CA ALA A 291 -9.79 16.00 -0.61
C ALA A 291 -8.34 16.18 -0.14
N VAL A 292 -7.59 15.09 0.00
CA VAL A 292 -6.17 15.13 0.31
C VAL A 292 -5.34 15.64 -0.86
N ASP A 293 -5.65 15.29 -2.11
CA ASP A 293 -4.99 15.86 -3.28
C ASP A 293 -5.11 17.39 -3.30
N LYS A 294 -6.33 17.92 -3.05
CA LYS A 294 -6.58 19.37 -2.95
C LYS A 294 -5.75 19.99 -1.83
N HIS A 295 -5.75 19.39 -0.64
CA HIS A 295 -4.93 19.85 0.48
C HIS A 295 -3.44 19.86 0.12
N PHE A 296 -2.95 18.78 -0.48
CA PHE A 296 -1.54 18.64 -0.84
C PHE A 296 -1.09 19.72 -1.85
N VAL A 297 -1.93 20.05 -2.82
CA VAL A 297 -1.63 21.09 -3.82
C VAL A 297 -1.72 22.50 -3.25
N THR A 298 -2.74 22.79 -2.43
CA THR A 298 -3.10 24.17 -2.07
C THR A 298 -2.58 24.64 -0.72
N ALA A 299 -2.35 23.73 0.24
CA ALA A 299 -1.91 24.12 1.57
C ALA A 299 -0.45 24.61 1.56
N PRO A 300 -0.13 25.69 2.31
CA PRO A 300 1.25 26.09 2.59
C PRO A 300 2.05 24.92 3.17
N MET A 301 3.33 24.81 2.84
CA MET A 301 4.21 23.70 3.24
C MET A 301 4.12 23.37 4.74
N GLU A 302 4.13 24.39 5.60
CA GLU A 302 4.06 24.29 7.06
C GLU A 302 2.72 23.81 7.61
N LYS A 303 1.67 23.77 6.78
CA LYS A 303 0.33 23.27 7.14
C LYS A 303 -0.07 22.04 6.32
N ASN A 304 0.85 21.54 5.49
CA ASN A 304 0.57 20.49 4.53
C ASN A 304 0.84 19.11 5.15
N LEU A 305 -0.23 18.35 5.38
CA LEU A 305 -0.21 17.12 6.17
C LEU A 305 0.74 16.07 5.57
N PRO A 306 0.64 15.71 4.27
CA PRO A 306 1.60 14.80 3.65
C PRO A 306 3.06 15.24 3.77
N ILE A 307 3.35 16.55 3.64
CA ILE A 307 4.72 17.06 3.79
C ILE A 307 5.20 16.90 5.23
N ILE A 308 4.38 17.25 6.22
CA ILE A 308 4.72 17.12 7.65
C ILE A 308 4.93 15.65 8.02
N MET A 309 4.10 14.74 7.50
CA MET A 309 4.27 13.29 7.68
C MET A 309 5.61 12.81 7.11
N ALA A 310 5.93 13.20 5.87
CA ALA A 310 7.19 12.82 5.22
C ALA A 310 8.41 13.38 5.95
N LEU A 311 8.36 14.63 6.38
CA LEU A 311 9.45 15.26 7.14
C LEU A 311 9.67 14.60 8.51
N THR A 312 8.59 14.16 9.15
CA THR A 312 8.66 13.38 10.39
C THR A 312 9.32 12.02 10.15
N ASP A 313 8.98 11.32 9.07
CA ASP A 313 9.62 10.04 8.76
C ASP A 313 11.10 10.20 8.40
N ILE A 314 11.44 11.22 7.61
CA ILE A 314 12.84 11.58 7.32
C ILE A 314 13.61 11.90 8.60
N TRP A 315 13.00 12.61 9.54
CA TRP A 315 13.62 12.87 10.85
C TRP A 315 13.94 11.57 11.59
N ASN A 316 12.95 10.69 11.73
CA ASN A 316 13.10 9.41 12.42
C ASN A 316 14.12 8.52 11.71
N ARG A 317 14.05 8.42 10.39
CA ARG A 317 14.87 7.52 9.60
C ARG A 317 16.30 7.99 9.43
N SER A 318 16.49 9.23 8.99
CA SER A 318 17.79 9.76 8.59
C SER A 318 18.60 10.40 9.72
N PHE A 319 17.96 10.82 10.81
CA PHE A 319 18.65 11.52 11.91
C PHE A 319 18.56 10.75 13.23
N LEU A 320 17.38 10.26 13.62
CA LEU A 320 17.23 9.39 14.80
C LEU A 320 17.64 7.94 14.55
N ASN A 321 18.02 7.61 13.31
CA ASN A 321 18.47 6.30 12.87
C ASN A 321 17.49 5.16 13.23
N MET A 322 16.18 5.40 13.04
CA MET A 322 15.15 4.39 13.21
C MET A 322 14.95 3.66 11.87
N PRO A 323 15.43 2.42 11.72
CA PRO A 323 15.39 1.71 10.44
C PRO A 323 14.00 1.23 10.03
N ALA A 324 13.04 1.20 10.96
CA ALA A 324 11.71 0.70 10.70
C ALA A 324 10.62 1.67 11.13
N ARG A 325 9.43 1.45 10.56
CA ARG A 325 8.19 2.10 10.93
C ARG A 325 7.12 1.03 11.10
N VAL A 326 6.45 1.06 12.25
CA VAL A 326 5.41 0.09 12.58
C VAL A 326 4.02 0.70 12.43
N ILE A 327 3.18 0.08 11.61
CA ILE A 327 1.80 0.48 11.34
C ILE A 327 0.86 -0.32 12.22
N LEU A 328 0.14 0.37 13.09
CA LEU A 328 -0.66 -0.24 14.15
C LEU A 328 -2.11 0.24 14.02
N PRO A 329 -2.89 -0.32 13.10
CA PRO A 329 -4.31 -0.01 13.00
C PRO A 329 -5.07 -0.63 14.18
N TYR A 330 -5.71 0.20 14.99
CA TYR A 330 -6.67 -0.20 16.03
C TYR A 330 -8.08 -0.25 15.42
N ASN A 331 -8.19 -1.02 14.36
CA ASN A 331 -9.43 -1.41 13.71
C ASN A 331 -9.16 -2.69 12.93
N GLU A 332 -9.87 -3.78 13.26
CA GLU A 332 -9.59 -5.10 12.67
C GLU A 332 -9.82 -5.14 11.16
N ARG A 333 -10.74 -4.31 10.63
CA ARG A 333 -11.00 -4.24 9.18
C ARG A 333 -9.79 -3.70 8.40
N LEU A 334 -8.86 -3.02 9.07
CA LEU A 334 -7.62 -2.49 8.49
C LEU A 334 -6.44 -3.46 8.61
N GLN A 335 -6.65 -4.75 8.89
CA GLN A 335 -5.56 -5.74 9.01
C GLN A 335 -4.63 -5.84 7.81
N HIS A 336 -5.11 -5.51 6.61
CA HIS A 336 -4.30 -5.52 5.39
C HIS A 336 -3.66 -4.17 5.05
N LEU A 337 -3.92 -3.12 5.84
CA LEU A 337 -3.29 -1.82 5.63
C LEU A 337 -1.76 -1.88 5.75
N PRO A 338 -1.15 -2.57 6.74
CA PRO A 338 0.31 -2.67 6.83
C PRO A 338 0.95 -3.28 5.58
N VAL A 339 0.38 -4.36 5.02
CA VAL A 339 0.95 -5.01 3.81
C VAL A 339 0.73 -4.18 2.54
N TYR A 340 -0.36 -3.41 2.46
CA TYR A 340 -0.53 -2.42 1.40
C TYR A 340 0.53 -1.31 1.48
N LEU A 341 0.74 -0.73 2.67
CA LEU A 341 1.75 0.32 2.88
C LEU A 341 3.19 -0.18 2.72
N GLN A 342 3.45 -1.46 3.01
CA GLN A 342 4.73 -2.10 2.69
C GLN A 342 5.08 -1.97 1.22
N GLN A 343 4.18 -2.37 0.32
CA GLN A 343 4.42 -2.23 -1.10
C GLN A 343 4.53 -0.75 -1.49
N LEU A 344 3.58 0.07 -1.04
CA LEU A 344 3.53 1.49 -1.40
C LEU A 344 4.84 2.21 -1.06
N GLU A 345 5.39 2.02 0.13
CA GLU A 345 6.59 2.75 0.56
C GLU A 345 7.89 2.05 0.18
N MET A 346 8.01 0.74 0.43
CA MET A 346 9.29 0.03 0.26
C MET A 346 9.64 -0.15 -1.21
N GLU A 347 8.67 -0.46 -2.07
CA GLU A 347 8.92 -0.56 -3.52
C GLU A 347 9.13 0.82 -4.16
N SER A 348 8.52 1.88 -3.61
CA SER A 348 8.73 3.24 -4.08
C SER A 348 10.11 3.78 -3.69
N ASN A 349 10.40 3.79 -2.40
CA ASN A 349 11.50 4.56 -1.83
C ASN A 349 12.68 3.70 -1.35
N GLY A 350 12.59 2.36 -1.43
CA GLY A 350 13.70 1.43 -1.20
C GLY A 350 14.70 1.41 -2.36
N LYS A 351 15.41 2.51 -2.58
CA LYS A 351 16.29 2.73 -3.73
C LYS A 351 17.76 2.93 -3.32
N SER A 352 18.66 2.57 -4.23
CA SER A 352 20.11 2.70 -4.05
C SER A 352 20.77 3.72 -4.99
N VAL A 353 20.01 4.31 -5.91
CA VAL A 353 20.50 5.25 -6.93
C VAL A 353 19.59 6.49 -6.97
N THR A 354 20.19 7.68 -7.05
CA THR A 354 19.48 8.96 -7.21
C THR A 354 18.98 9.14 -8.64
N LYS A 355 18.10 10.13 -8.88
CA LYS A 355 17.61 10.46 -10.23
C LYS A 355 18.71 10.88 -11.19
N GLU A 356 19.84 11.35 -10.68
CA GLU A 356 21.03 11.73 -11.44
C GLU A 356 21.94 10.54 -11.76
N GLY A 357 21.61 9.33 -11.30
CA GLY A 357 22.39 8.12 -11.56
C GLY A 357 23.55 7.87 -10.58
N ASN A 358 23.65 8.63 -9.50
CA ASN A 358 24.67 8.43 -8.47
C ASN A 358 24.17 7.45 -7.39
N PRO A 359 25.06 6.72 -6.71
CA PRO A 359 24.69 5.98 -5.50
C PRO A 359 24.05 6.92 -4.46
N VAL A 360 23.07 6.42 -3.72
CA VAL A 360 22.51 7.17 -2.59
C VAL A 360 23.53 7.26 -1.46
N ASP A 361 23.82 8.48 -1.01
CA ASP A 361 24.61 8.73 0.19
C ASP A 361 23.70 8.66 1.42
N GLY A 362 23.78 7.59 2.21
CA GLY A 362 23.05 7.45 3.48
C GLY A 362 21.86 6.48 3.42
N VAL A 363 20.80 6.79 4.19
CA VAL A 363 19.62 5.93 4.33
C VAL A 363 18.41 6.49 3.59
N VAL A 364 17.61 5.58 3.02
CA VAL A 364 16.29 5.84 2.42
C VAL A 364 15.18 5.24 3.28
N ALA A 365 14.00 5.01 2.69
CA ALA A 365 12.80 4.49 3.32
C ALA A 365 13.03 3.45 4.43
N SER A 366 12.22 3.59 5.47
CA SER A 366 12.13 2.67 6.59
C SER A 366 11.55 1.33 6.14
N LEU A 367 11.93 0.25 6.80
CA LEU A 367 11.20 -1.02 6.74
C LEU A 367 9.80 -0.81 7.31
N VAL A 368 8.76 -1.17 6.56
CA VAL A 368 7.38 -1.07 7.02
C VAL A 368 6.91 -2.43 7.50
N PHE A 369 6.36 -2.50 8.70
CA PHE A 369 5.71 -3.72 9.21
C PHE A 369 4.54 -3.35 10.11
N GLY A 370 3.70 -4.32 10.47
CA GLY A 370 2.55 -4.00 11.31
C GLY A 370 1.58 -5.16 11.48
N MET A 371 0.65 -4.95 12.40
CA MET A 371 -0.46 -5.84 12.73
C MET A 371 -1.54 -5.01 13.45
N THR A 372 -2.79 -5.47 13.44
CA THR A 372 -3.87 -4.80 14.16
C THR A 372 -3.63 -4.75 15.66
N GLY A 373 -4.00 -3.63 16.28
CA GLY A 373 -4.21 -3.57 17.72
C GLY A 373 -5.55 -4.25 18.07
N THR A 374 -5.65 -5.03 19.15
CA THR A 374 -4.63 -5.28 20.20
C THR A 374 -3.76 -6.51 19.94
N ASN A 375 -3.96 -7.26 18.85
CA ASN A 375 -3.20 -8.48 18.54
C ASN A 375 -1.68 -8.24 18.55
N ALA A 376 -1.24 -7.11 17.99
CA ALA A 376 0.16 -6.69 18.01
C ALA A 376 0.75 -6.56 19.43
N GLN A 377 -0.08 -6.13 20.40
CA GLN A 377 0.33 -6.00 21.81
C GLN A 377 0.76 -7.35 22.39
N HIS A 378 0.10 -8.42 21.96
CA HIS A 378 0.35 -9.79 22.40
C HIS A 378 1.28 -10.56 21.45
N SER A 379 1.96 -9.86 20.54
CA SER A 379 2.90 -10.46 19.59
C SER A 379 4.29 -9.86 19.74
N PHE A 380 4.47 -8.58 19.39
CA PHE A 380 5.79 -7.96 19.29
C PHE A 380 5.96 -6.65 20.06
N TYR A 381 4.94 -6.20 20.81
CA TYR A 381 5.07 -4.96 21.62
C TYR A 381 6.11 -5.07 22.73
N GLN A 382 6.42 -6.28 23.20
CA GLN A 382 7.56 -6.51 24.09
C GLN A 382 8.85 -5.90 23.51
N TYR A 383 9.11 -6.16 22.22
CA TYR A 383 10.26 -5.60 21.51
C TYR A 383 10.12 -4.08 21.33
N LEU A 384 8.92 -3.59 21.01
CA LEU A 384 8.67 -2.16 20.88
C LEU A 384 8.90 -1.41 22.19
N HIS A 385 8.58 -1.98 23.36
CA HIS A 385 8.70 -1.30 24.66
C HIS A 385 10.07 -1.43 25.30
N GLN A 386 10.65 -2.64 25.31
CA GLN A 386 11.88 -2.92 26.07
C GLN A 386 13.07 -3.31 25.18
N GLY A 387 12.84 -3.65 23.91
CA GLY A 387 13.92 -3.92 22.95
C GLY A 387 14.69 -2.65 22.55
N PRO A 388 15.71 -2.74 21.70
CA PRO A 388 16.37 -1.57 21.13
C PRO A 388 15.37 -0.60 20.47
N SER A 389 15.69 0.70 20.45
CA SER A 389 14.90 1.68 19.71
C SER A 389 15.05 1.43 18.22
N PHE A 390 14.09 0.72 17.63
CA PHE A 390 14.18 0.18 16.27
C PHE A 390 13.14 0.80 15.31
N ALA A 391 11.96 1.12 15.82
CA ALA A 391 10.85 1.57 14.98
C ALA A 391 10.13 2.79 15.57
N ALA A 392 9.80 3.75 14.70
CA ALA A 392 8.79 4.75 15.01
C ALA A 392 7.39 4.12 14.80
N ALA A 393 6.46 4.39 15.72
CA ALA A 393 5.12 3.82 15.66
C ALA A 393 4.10 4.77 15.04
N GLU A 394 3.18 4.24 14.24
CA GLU A 394 1.99 4.96 13.78
C GLU A 394 0.74 4.20 14.23
N PHE A 395 0.05 4.77 15.21
CA PHE A 395 -1.23 4.28 15.70
C PHE A 395 -2.34 4.86 14.84
N ILE A 396 -3.20 4.01 14.27
CA ILE A 396 -4.29 4.44 13.41
C ILE A 396 -5.61 4.00 14.03
N GLY A 397 -6.40 4.94 14.52
CA GLY A 397 -7.69 4.70 15.16
C GLY A 397 -8.84 5.27 14.36
N ILE A 398 -10.05 4.78 14.64
CA ILE A 398 -11.31 5.35 14.14
C ILE A 398 -12.14 5.73 15.35
N SER A 399 -12.65 6.96 15.39
CA SER A 399 -13.34 7.51 16.55
C SER A 399 -14.77 6.98 16.72
N GLU A 400 -15.52 6.86 15.63
CA GLU A 400 -16.89 6.35 15.65
C GLU A 400 -16.87 4.82 15.45
N GLN A 401 -17.62 4.09 16.29
CA GLN A 401 -17.71 2.64 16.18
C GLN A 401 -18.48 2.19 14.93
N GLY A 402 -17.99 1.14 14.25
CA GLY A 402 -18.61 0.57 13.04
C GLY A 402 -19.41 -0.71 13.28
N HIS A 403 -19.80 -0.99 14.53
CA HIS A 403 -20.48 -2.21 14.96
C HIS A 403 -21.44 -1.94 16.15
N SER A 404 -22.34 -2.86 16.43
CA SER A 404 -23.34 -2.76 17.51
C SER A 404 -22.89 -3.29 18.87
N LEU A 405 -21.66 -3.81 19.00
CA LEU A 405 -21.15 -4.41 20.25
C LEU A 405 -20.77 -3.36 21.30
N ILE A 406 -21.44 -3.38 22.45
CA ILE A 406 -21.28 -2.42 23.55
C ILE A 406 -19.96 -2.63 24.29
N GLY A 407 -19.23 -1.54 24.56
CA GLY A 407 -18.03 -1.54 25.41
C GLY A 407 -16.76 -2.10 24.75
N HIS A 408 -16.83 -2.51 23.48
CA HIS A 408 -15.67 -2.96 22.72
C HIS A 408 -14.82 -1.78 22.22
N HIS A 409 -15.47 -0.77 21.63
CA HIS A 409 -14.77 0.28 20.88
C HIS A 409 -13.94 1.19 21.79
N ASP A 410 -14.51 1.68 22.89
CA ASP A 410 -13.79 2.55 23.83
C ASP A 410 -12.58 1.83 24.47
N LYS A 411 -12.71 0.53 24.77
CA LYS A 411 -11.58 -0.26 25.28
C LYS A 411 -10.48 -0.46 24.25
N LEU A 412 -10.84 -0.62 22.98
CA LEU A 412 -9.88 -0.68 21.87
C LEU A 412 -9.10 0.64 21.75
N LEU A 413 -9.79 1.77 21.75
CA LEU A 413 -9.15 3.09 21.67
C LEU A 413 -8.36 3.44 22.94
N ALA A 414 -8.85 3.06 24.12
CA ALA A 414 -8.09 3.21 25.38
C ALA A 414 -6.75 2.47 25.33
N ASN A 415 -6.76 1.25 24.79
CA ASN A 415 -5.54 0.49 24.53
C ASN A 415 -4.62 1.20 23.54
N MET A 416 -5.16 1.73 22.43
CA MET A 416 -4.36 2.48 21.46
C MET A 416 -3.64 3.68 22.08
N ILE A 417 -4.39 4.53 22.78
CA ILE A 417 -3.85 5.76 23.37
C ILE A 417 -2.91 5.43 24.54
N GLY A 418 -3.26 4.47 25.39
CA GLY A 418 -2.39 4.02 26.48
C GLY A 418 -1.06 3.46 25.99
N GLN A 419 -1.05 2.75 24.86
CA GLN A 419 0.19 2.25 24.27
C GLN A 419 1.04 3.36 23.65
N ALA A 420 0.43 4.35 23.00
CA ALA A 420 1.13 5.52 22.49
C ALA A 420 1.76 6.34 23.64
N GLU A 421 1.06 6.50 24.76
CA GLU A 421 1.58 7.12 25.98
C GLU A 421 2.73 6.30 26.60
N ALA A 422 2.56 4.99 26.75
CA ALA A 422 3.58 4.12 27.32
C ALA A 422 4.89 4.13 26.51
N LEU A 423 4.82 4.15 25.18
CA LEU A 423 6.00 4.31 24.31
C LEU A 423 6.68 5.67 24.53
N ALA A 424 5.89 6.73 24.73
CA ALA A 424 6.42 8.07 24.89
C ALA A 424 7.07 8.29 26.27
N LEU A 425 6.40 7.86 27.34
CA LEU A 425 6.73 8.23 28.73
C LEU A 425 7.43 7.11 29.52
N GLY A 426 7.27 5.85 29.11
CA GLY A 426 7.84 4.71 29.83
C GLY A 426 7.11 4.38 31.13
N SER A 427 7.71 3.51 31.94
CA SER A 427 7.10 2.93 33.16
C SER A 427 7.33 3.74 34.44
N GLY A 428 7.94 4.93 34.38
CA GLY A 428 8.31 5.70 35.58
C GLY A 428 9.39 4.98 36.43
N THR A 429 9.15 4.85 37.74
CA THR A 429 10.07 4.18 38.69
C THR A 429 9.59 2.74 38.98
N PRO A 430 10.21 1.71 38.37
CA PRO A 430 9.81 0.33 38.60
C PRO A 430 10.45 -0.29 39.84
N GLU A 431 9.85 -1.38 40.35
CA GLU A 431 10.38 -2.13 41.49
C GLU A 431 11.61 -2.96 41.12
N THR A 432 11.70 -3.41 39.86
CA THR A 432 12.83 -4.19 39.35
C THR A 432 13.30 -3.71 37.98
N PRO A 433 14.57 -3.94 37.60
CA PRO A 433 15.07 -3.58 36.28
C PRO A 433 14.31 -4.22 35.11
N TYR A 434 13.73 -5.41 35.32
CA TYR A 434 12.99 -6.15 34.30
C TYR A 434 11.62 -5.53 33.94
N GLN A 435 11.11 -4.66 34.80
CA GLN A 435 9.86 -3.92 34.58
C GLN A 435 10.09 -2.56 33.91
N ILE A 436 11.35 -2.16 33.68
CA ILE A 436 11.66 -0.86 33.05
C ILE A 436 11.16 -0.86 31.60
N CYS A 437 10.24 0.03 31.29
CA CYS A 437 10.00 0.52 29.93
C CYS A 437 10.64 1.91 29.83
N PRO A 438 11.72 2.09 29.04
CA PRO A 438 12.51 3.32 29.03
C PRO A 438 11.78 4.56 28.48
N GLY A 439 10.64 4.40 27.82
CA GLY A 439 9.96 5.50 27.14
C GLY A 439 10.81 6.12 26.02
N ASN A 440 10.55 7.38 25.69
CA ASN A 440 11.25 8.14 24.65
C ASN A 440 11.21 7.49 23.25
N ARG A 441 10.19 6.68 22.97
CA ARG A 441 9.97 6.01 21.69
C ARG A 441 8.95 6.79 20.88
N PRO A 442 9.34 7.34 19.72
CA PRO A 442 8.48 8.23 18.97
C PRO A 442 7.27 7.51 18.38
N SER A 443 6.12 8.17 18.45
CA SER A 443 4.91 7.71 17.78
C SER A 443 4.09 8.86 17.20
N THR A 444 3.29 8.54 16.19
CA THR A 444 2.24 9.39 15.63
C THR A 444 0.90 8.73 15.91
N VAL A 445 -0.11 9.52 16.30
CA VAL A 445 -1.49 9.04 16.40
C VAL A 445 -2.30 9.65 15.26
N ILE A 446 -2.87 8.80 14.42
CA ILE A 446 -3.76 9.16 13.32
C ILE A 446 -5.17 8.73 13.72
N LEU A 447 -6.13 9.66 13.76
CA LEU A 447 -7.53 9.35 14.00
C LEU A 447 -8.35 9.69 12.75
N LEU A 448 -9.17 8.74 12.33
CA LEU A 448 -10.27 8.97 11.41
C LEU A 448 -11.56 9.14 12.20
N ARG A 449 -12.45 10.05 11.79
CA ARG A 449 -13.73 10.21 12.46
C ARG A 449 -14.60 8.97 12.30
N ARG A 450 -14.74 8.47 11.06
CA ARG A 450 -15.69 7.39 10.73
C ARG A 450 -15.03 6.22 10.00
N PRO A 451 -15.56 4.99 10.15
CA PRO A 451 -15.11 3.81 9.42
C PRO A 451 -15.79 3.76 8.05
N ASP A 452 -15.66 4.84 7.26
CA ASP A 452 -16.34 4.99 5.98
C ASP A 452 -15.34 5.08 4.81
N PRO A 453 -15.82 4.92 3.55
CA PRO A 453 -14.95 4.95 2.38
C PRO A 453 -14.19 6.27 2.24
N PHE A 454 -14.83 7.40 2.55
CA PHE A 454 -14.23 8.72 2.42
C PHE A 454 -12.98 8.87 3.30
N HIS A 455 -13.07 8.54 4.59
CA HIS A 455 -11.94 8.67 5.52
C HIS A 455 -10.84 7.64 5.21
N LEU A 456 -11.18 6.44 4.73
CA LEU A 456 -10.17 5.52 4.22
C LEU A 456 -9.44 6.12 3.01
N GLY A 457 -10.18 6.73 2.07
CA GLY A 457 -9.61 7.39 0.90
C GLY A 457 -8.63 8.49 1.28
N MET A 458 -8.99 9.30 2.28
CA MET A 458 -8.11 10.33 2.84
C MET A 458 -6.81 9.70 3.38
N LEU A 459 -6.92 8.66 4.22
CA LEU A 459 -5.76 8.00 4.81
C LEU A 459 -4.78 7.49 3.76
N LEU A 460 -5.28 6.80 2.73
CA LEU A 460 -4.44 6.27 1.66
C LEU A 460 -3.79 7.40 0.84
N GLY A 461 -4.57 8.44 0.51
CA GLY A 461 -4.06 9.62 -0.20
C GLY A 461 -2.94 10.34 0.55
N LEU A 462 -2.98 10.39 1.90
CA LEU A 462 -1.89 10.95 2.71
C LEU A 462 -0.58 10.18 2.49
N TYR A 463 -0.63 8.86 2.57
CA TYR A 463 0.56 8.01 2.42
C TYR A 463 1.14 8.08 1.00
N GLU A 464 0.31 8.18 -0.03
CA GLU A 464 0.80 8.32 -1.41
C GLU A 464 1.59 9.63 -1.60
N HIS A 465 1.08 10.75 -1.12
CA HIS A 465 1.78 12.04 -1.21
C HIS A 465 2.99 12.10 -0.28
N LYS A 466 2.91 11.47 0.91
CA LYS A 466 4.06 11.30 1.80
C LYS A 466 5.22 10.63 1.06
N VAL A 467 4.97 9.51 0.38
CA VAL A 467 5.98 8.78 -0.41
C VAL A 467 6.64 9.66 -1.46
N MET A 468 5.85 10.48 -2.15
CA MET A 468 6.36 11.41 -3.15
C MET A 468 7.31 12.44 -2.55
N VAL A 469 6.94 13.03 -1.40
CA VAL A 469 7.75 14.05 -0.72
C VAL A 469 9.07 13.45 -0.20
N GLU A 470 9.02 12.25 0.37
CA GLU A 470 10.21 11.52 0.82
C GLU A 470 11.19 11.27 -0.33
N GLY A 471 10.70 10.70 -1.44
CA GLY A 471 11.53 10.45 -2.61
C GLY A 471 12.09 11.73 -3.22
N ALA A 472 11.30 12.81 -3.20
CA ALA A 472 11.75 14.13 -3.61
C ALA A 472 12.92 14.64 -2.76
N ILE A 473 12.90 14.43 -1.44
CA ILE A 473 13.97 14.86 -0.52
C ILE A 473 15.22 13.99 -0.67
N TRP A 474 15.08 12.66 -0.72
CA TRP A 474 16.22 11.77 -0.96
C TRP A 474 16.78 11.85 -2.39
N GLY A 475 16.07 12.51 -3.31
CA GLY A 475 16.51 12.66 -4.69
C GLY A 475 16.41 11.35 -5.49
N ILE A 476 15.54 10.44 -5.10
CA ILE A 476 15.35 9.12 -5.73
C ILE A 476 14.11 9.11 -6.62
N ASN A 477 14.00 8.10 -7.49
CA ASN A 477 12.78 7.89 -8.26
C ASN A 477 11.80 6.98 -7.50
N SER A 478 10.71 7.53 -6.99
CA SER A 478 9.67 6.77 -6.27
C SER A 478 8.80 5.88 -7.16
N PHE A 479 8.95 5.97 -8.48
CA PHE A 479 7.92 5.48 -9.42
C PHE A 479 8.39 4.36 -10.34
N ASP A 480 9.66 3.97 -10.28
CA ASP A 480 10.21 2.77 -10.92
C ASP A 480 10.39 1.60 -9.93
N GLN A 481 10.83 0.43 -10.43
CA GLN A 481 11.07 -0.76 -9.61
C GLN A 481 12.08 -1.75 -10.24
N TYR A 482 13.20 -1.28 -10.79
CA TYR A 482 14.19 -2.17 -11.46
C TYR A 482 14.75 -3.31 -10.59
N GLY A 483 14.69 -3.17 -9.26
CA GLY A 483 15.19 -4.18 -8.31
C GLY A 483 14.53 -5.55 -8.43
N VAL A 484 13.33 -5.65 -9.02
CA VAL A 484 12.61 -6.93 -9.15
C VAL A 484 13.05 -7.77 -10.36
N GLU A 485 13.74 -7.18 -11.34
CA GLU A 485 14.02 -7.81 -12.64
C GLU A 485 15.13 -8.88 -12.60
N LEU A 486 16.07 -8.77 -11.66
CA LEU A 486 17.11 -9.81 -11.49
C LEU A 486 16.49 -11.14 -11.04
N GLY A 487 15.59 -11.09 -10.07
CA GLY A 487 14.90 -12.28 -9.56
C GLY A 487 14.12 -13.00 -10.64
N LYS A 488 13.34 -12.25 -11.44
CA LYS A 488 12.56 -12.81 -12.58
C LYS A 488 13.45 -13.55 -13.57
N ARG A 489 14.55 -12.93 -14.03
CA ARG A 489 15.49 -13.57 -14.97
C ARG A 489 16.11 -14.84 -14.41
N LEU A 490 16.52 -14.83 -13.14
CA LEU A 490 17.10 -16.01 -12.48
C LEU A 490 16.06 -17.12 -12.27
N ALA A 491 14.81 -16.78 -11.96
CA ALA A 491 13.71 -17.74 -11.83
C ALA A 491 13.43 -18.44 -13.16
N SER A 492 13.30 -17.70 -14.28
CA SER A 492 13.09 -18.30 -15.61
C SER A 492 14.25 -19.23 -15.99
N ALA A 493 15.51 -18.81 -15.78
CA ALA A 493 16.66 -19.67 -16.04
C ALA A 493 16.69 -20.92 -15.14
N THR A 494 16.24 -20.80 -13.89
CA THR A 494 16.13 -21.93 -12.95
C THR A 494 15.01 -22.88 -13.37
N PHE A 495 13.89 -22.36 -13.87
CA PHE A 495 12.80 -23.16 -14.42
C PHE A 495 13.26 -23.96 -15.64
N GLU A 496 13.96 -23.33 -16.59
CA GLU A 496 14.56 -24.06 -17.71
C GLU A 496 15.53 -25.15 -17.27
N ALA A 497 16.28 -24.91 -16.19
CA ALA A 497 17.17 -25.92 -15.62
C ALA A 497 16.40 -27.13 -15.06
N PHE A 498 15.22 -26.91 -14.48
CA PHE A 498 14.32 -28.00 -14.09
C PHE A 498 13.81 -28.78 -15.31
N GLU A 499 13.28 -28.10 -16.33
CA GLU A 499 12.65 -28.77 -17.49
C GLU A 499 13.66 -29.54 -18.34
N LYS A 500 14.84 -28.95 -18.57
CA LYS A 500 15.86 -29.49 -19.48
C LYS A 500 16.95 -30.28 -18.76
N ASN A 501 16.82 -30.47 -17.44
CA ASN A 501 17.80 -31.11 -16.56
C ASN A 501 19.22 -30.52 -16.73
N ILE A 502 19.30 -29.19 -16.86
CA ILE A 502 20.55 -28.44 -17.01
C ILE A 502 21.13 -28.17 -15.62
N THR A 503 22.44 -28.36 -15.43
CA THR A 503 23.12 -27.98 -14.19
C THR A 503 23.46 -26.48 -14.22
N PRO A 504 22.94 -25.64 -13.30
CA PRO A 504 23.30 -24.23 -13.27
C PRO A 504 24.76 -24.00 -12.87
N ALA A 505 25.30 -22.84 -13.25
CA ALA A 505 26.68 -22.46 -12.94
C ALA A 505 26.93 -22.23 -11.44
N ASN A 506 25.93 -21.75 -10.69
CA ASN A 506 26.09 -21.54 -9.24
C ASN A 506 26.03 -22.89 -8.49
N PRO A 507 27.08 -23.28 -7.73
CA PRO A 507 27.13 -24.59 -7.08
C PRO A 507 26.02 -24.80 -6.04
N SER A 508 25.61 -23.76 -5.32
CA SER A 508 24.55 -23.84 -4.31
C SER A 508 23.18 -24.01 -4.96
N THR A 509 22.91 -23.28 -6.05
CA THR A 509 21.68 -23.45 -6.84
C THR A 509 21.63 -24.84 -7.46
N ALA A 510 22.73 -25.30 -8.06
CA ALA A 510 22.84 -26.64 -8.64
C ALA A 510 22.60 -27.74 -7.61
N ARG A 511 23.20 -27.63 -6.42
CA ARG A 511 22.97 -28.57 -5.31
C ARG A 511 21.50 -28.61 -4.91
N SER A 512 20.84 -27.46 -4.85
CA SER A 512 19.43 -27.36 -4.46
C SER A 512 18.50 -28.00 -5.50
N ILE A 513 18.71 -27.72 -6.79
CA ILE A 513 17.95 -28.36 -7.88
C ILE A 513 18.14 -29.87 -7.87
N LYS A 514 19.38 -30.34 -7.74
CA LYS A 514 19.69 -31.78 -7.64
C LYS A 514 18.93 -32.41 -6.47
N GLN A 515 18.89 -31.74 -5.32
CA GLN A 515 18.15 -32.24 -4.15
C GLN A 515 16.65 -32.32 -4.41
N ILE A 516 16.06 -31.30 -5.03
CA ILE A 516 14.64 -31.25 -5.40
C ILE A 516 14.29 -32.39 -6.37
N MET A 517 15.08 -32.56 -7.43
CA MET A 517 14.86 -33.62 -8.43
C MET A 517 14.98 -35.02 -7.81
N ALA A 518 15.99 -35.24 -6.96
CA ALA A 518 16.17 -36.51 -6.25
C ALA A 518 15.00 -36.85 -5.31
N TRP A 519 14.29 -35.85 -4.78
CA TRP A 519 13.08 -36.09 -3.98
C TRP A 519 11.85 -36.39 -4.85
N ARG A 520 11.71 -35.74 -6.01
CA ARG A 520 10.62 -36.01 -6.97
C ARG A 520 10.66 -37.43 -7.53
N GLU A 521 11.85 -37.90 -7.90
CA GLU A 521 12.04 -39.29 -8.38
C GLU A 521 11.65 -40.33 -7.31
N LYS A 522 11.89 -40.02 -6.03
CA LYS A 522 11.49 -40.90 -4.93
C LYS A 522 9.99 -40.85 -4.65
N SER A 523 9.33 -39.70 -4.79
CA SER A 523 7.88 -39.60 -4.56
C SER A 523 7.06 -40.37 -5.60
N ASP A 524 7.52 -40.45 -6.84
CA ASP A 524 6.87 -41.28 -7.89
C ASP A 524 6.90 -42.78 -7.58
N THR A 525 7.76 -43.22 -6.65
CA THR A 525 7.81 -44.61 -6.17
C THR A 525 7.02 -44.85 -4.87
N GLY A 526 6.45 -43.81 -4.24
CA GLY A 526 5.93 -43.91 -2.85
C GLY A 526 4.60 -43.22 -2.55
N PHE A 527 4.03 -42.41 -3.46
CA PHE A 527 2.75 -41.70 -3.25
C PHE A 527 1.62 -42.18 -4.18
N LYS A 528 1.53 -43.49 -4.41
CA LYS A 528 0.24 -44.13 -4.76
C LYS A 528 -0.35 -44.73 -3.48
N ALA A 529 -1.13 -43.95 -2.75
CA ALA A 529 -2.04 -44.42 -1.71
C ALA A 529 -3.31 -43.57 -1.74
#